data_AF-A0A7C4XFG4-F1
#
_entry.id   AF-A0A7C4XFG4-F1
#
_cell.length_a   1.000
_cell.length_b   1.000
_cell.length_c   1.000
_cell.angle_alpha   90.00
_cell.angle_beta   90.00
_cell.angle_gamma   90.00
#
_symmetry.space_group_name_H-M   'P 1'
#
loop_
_entity.id
_entity.type
_entity.pdbx_description
1 polymer ?
#
loop_
_entity_poly.entity_id
_entity_poly.type
_entity_poly.pdbx_seq_one_letter_code
_entity_poly.pdbx_strand_id
1 'polypeptide(L)'
;MKGLLRIAFRNLFEHRAKSIIVGVLLSLGVIILVLGSAVHNGMARGIEKSFTKNYTADVIITGIAEGPVSLFGVSSAGGIAKTPVLPDYEKILTFTKNLKHVSAVTGMA
;
A
#
# COMPACT_ATOMS: atom_id res chain seq x y z
N MET A 1 -27.12 -16.92 36.09
CA MET A 1 -26.15 -16.76 34.97
C MET A 1 -25.21 -17.95 34.80
N LYS A 2 -24.42 -18.34 35.82
CA LYS A 2 -23.46 -19.47 35.73
C LYS A 2 -24.09 -20.82 35.31
N GLY A 3 -25.30 -21.12 35.78
CA GLY A 3 -26.03 -22.33 35.42
C GLY A 3 -26.40 -22.41 33.93
N LEU A 4 -26.87 -21.30 33.34
CA LEU A 4 -27.26 -21.23 31.93
C LEU A 4 -26.05 -21.41 31.00
N LEU A 5 -24.92 -20.77 31.33
CA LEU A 5 -23.67 -20.95 30.59
C LEU A 5 -23.23 -22.42 30.60
N ARG A 6 -23.28 -23.08 31.76
CA ARG A 6 -22.92 -24.51 31.88
C ARG A 6 -23.81 -25.41 31.03
N ILE A 7 -25.11 -25.13 30.99
CA ILE A 7 -26.08 -25.86 30.16
C ILE A 7 -25.80 -25.64 28.67
N ALA A 8 -25.52 -24.40 28.26
CA ALA A 8 -25.21 -24.05 26.87
C ALA A 8 -23.92 -24.74 26.38
N PHE A 9 -22.85 -24.71 27.17
CA PHE A 9 -21.61 -25.42 26.84
C PHE A 9 -21.81 -26.93 26.77
N ARG A 10 -22.53 -27.53 27.73
CA ARG A 10 -22.84 -28.96 27.71
C ARG A 10 -23.55 -29.34 26.40
N ASN A 11 -24.54 -28.56 25.99
CA ASN A 11 -25.28 -28.79 24.76
C ASN A 11 -24.38 -28.71 23.50
N LEU A 12 -23.45 -27.75 23.47
CA LEU A 12 -22.47 -27.59 22.40
C LEU A 12 -21.53 -28.81 22.27
N PHE A 13 -21.11 -29.38 23.40
CA PHE A 13 -20.25 -30.57 23.46
C PHE A 13 -21.00 -31.89 23.24
N GLU A 14 -22.31 -31.90 23.42
CA GLU A 14 -23.17 -33.07 23.23
C GLU A 14 -23.56 -33.22 21.74
N HIS A 15 -23.82 -32.10 21.05
CA HIS A 15 -24.07 -32.09 19.60
C HIS A 15 -22.84 -31.70 18.76
N ARG A 16 -21.70 -32.37 19.01
CA ARG A 16 -20.38 -32.02 18.45
C ARG A 16 -20.38 -31.77 16.94
N ALA A 17 -20.99 -32.66 16.15
CA ALA A 17 -21.00 -32.53 14.70
C ALA A 17 -21.70 -31.24 14.23
N LYS A 18 -22.90 -30.96 14.75
CA LYS A 18 -23.68 -29.76 14.38
C LYS A 18 -22.99 -28.48 14.85
N SER A 19 -22.45 -28.49 16.07
CA SER A 19 -21.72 -27.34 16.61
C SER A 19 -20.41 -27.06 15.89
N ILE A 20 -19.68 -28.10 15.45
CA ILE A 20 -18.46 -27.94 14.64
C ILE A 20 -18.81 -27.34 13.28
N ILE A 21 -19.86 -27.81 12.60
CA ILE A 21 -20.26 -27.25 11.29
C ILE A 21 -20.52 -25.74 11.41
N VAL A 22 -21.34 -25.33 12.38
CA VAL A 22 -21.65 -23.91 12.59
C VAL A 22 -20.39 -23.12 13.00
N GLY A 23 -19.56 -23.67 13.89
CA GLY A 23 -18.32 -23.02 14.32
C GLY A 23 -17.33 -22.80 13.17
N VAL A 24 -17.21 -23.77 12.26
CA VAL A 24 -16.36 -23.68 11.06
C VAL A 24 -16.91 -22.65 10.07
N LEU A 25 -18.22 -22.61 9.86
CA LEU A 25 -18.82 -21.60 8.98
C LEU A 25 -18.61 -20.18 9.51
N LEU A 26 -18.81 -19.99 10.83
CA LEU A 26 -18.57 -18.71 11.48
C LEU A 26 -17.08 -18.33 11.42
N SER A 27 -16.17 -19.26 11.70
CA SER A 27 -14.74 -18.98 11.66
C SER A 27 -14.27 -18.65 10.25
N LEU A 28 -14.76 -19.34 9.21
CA LEU A 28 -14.51 -19.00 7.81
C LEU A 28 -14.95 -17.57 7.50
N GLY A 29 -16.15 -17.17 7.91
CA GLY A 29 -16.63 -15.79 7.72
C GLY A 29 -15.71 -14.75 8.37
N VAL A 30 -15.29 -15.01 9.62
CA VAL A 30 -14.37 -14.11 10.34
C VAL A 30 -12.99 -14.07 9.69
N ILE A 31 -12.45 -15.21 9.25
CA ILE A 31 -11.17 -15.29 8.55
C ILE A 31 -11.20 -14.44 7.28
N ILE A 32 -12.25 -14.57 6.46
CA ILE A 32 -12.40 -13.79 5.23
C ILE A 32 -12.44 -12.29 5.52
N LEU A 33 -13.19 -11.88 6.55
CA LEU A 33 -13.27 -10.47 6.96
C LEU A 33 -11.92 -9.92 7.41
N VAL A 34 -11.19 -10.65 8.25
CA VAL A 34 -9.89 -10.23 8.78
C VAL A 34 -8.84 -10.19 7.67
N LEU A 35 -8.75 -11.22 6.84
CA LEU A 35 -7.81 -11.25 5.72
C LEU A 35 -8.11 -10.16 4.71
N GLY A 36 -9.38 -9.96 4.35
CA GLY A 36 -9.79 -8.90 3.43
C GLY A 36 -9.37 -7.52 3.94
N SER A 37 -9.59 -7.25 5.23
CA SER A 37 -9.16 -6.00 5.86
C SER A 37 -7.64 -5.85 5.87
N ALA A 38 -6.90 -6.91 6.20
CA ALA A 38 -5.45 -6.89 6.22
C ALA A 38 -4.86 -6.62 4.81
N VAL A 39 -5.39 -7.28 3.79
CA VAL A 39 -5.00 -7.07 2.39
C VAL A 39 -5.33 -5.65 1.95
N HIS A 40 -6.53 -5.15 2.22
CA HIS A 40 -6.92 -3.77 1.89
C HIS A 40 -5.98 -2.73 2.51
N ASN A 41 -5.69 -2.87 3.80
CA ASN A 41 -4.77 -1.98 4.51
C ASN A 41 -3.33 -2.10 3.99
N GLY A 42 -2.90 -3.32 3.63
CA GLY A 42 -1.60 -3.58 3.02
C GLY A 42 -1.47 -2.90 1.65
N MET A 43 -2.50 -2.98 0.81
CA MET A 43 -2.53 -2.32 -0.49
C MET A 43 -2.48 -0.80 -0.35
N ALA A 44 -3.29 -0.21 0.53
CA ALA A 44 -3.28 1.24 0.76
C ALA A 44 -1.88 1.75 1.17
N ARG A 45 -1.26 1.09 2.15
CA ARG A 45 0.11 1.41 2.60
C ARG A 45 1.16 1.13 1.52
N GLY A 46 0.98 0.07 0.74
CA GLY A 46 1.86 -0.29 -0.37
C GLY A 46 1.83 0.77 -1.47
N ILE A 47 0.64 1.23 -1.86
CA ILE A 47 0.46 2.31 -2.83
C ILE A 47 1.05 3.61 -2.30
N GLU A 48 0.76 3.99 -1.05
CA GLU A 48 1.33 5.20 -0.44
C GLU A 48 2.87 5.14 -0.42
N LYS A 49 3.45 4.01 0.02
CA LYS A 49 4.91 3.83 0.06
C LYS A 49 5.51 3.88 -1.35
N SER A 50 4.90 3.19 -2.30
CA SER A 50 5.42 3.10 -3.67
C SER A 50 5.29 4.42 -4.43
N PHE A 51 4.15 5.10 -4.36
CA PHE A 51 3.90 6.28 -5.19
C PHE A 51 4.20 7.57 -4.45
N THR A 52 3.65 7.77 -3.26
CA THR A 52 3.79 9.03 -2.52
C THR A 52 5.20 9.18 -1.95
N LYS A 53 5.74 8.16 -1.27
CA LYS A 53 7.05 8.27 -0.60
C LYS A 53 8.25 8.11 -1.54
N ASN A 54 8.11 7.33 -2.61
CA ASN A 54 9.24 7.06 -3.52
C ASN A 54 9.20 7.83 -4.84
N TYR A 55 8.04 8.22 -5.36
CA TYR A 55 7.97 8.91 -6.67
C TYR A 55 7.59 10.37 -6.56
N THR A 56 6.64 10.73 -5.70
CA THR A 56 6.17 12.12 -5.58
C THR A 56 6.96 12.92 -4.54
N ALA A 57 7.30 12.30 -3.41
CA ALA A 57 7.92 12.96 -2.26
C ALA A 57 7.25 14.32 -1.93
N ASP A 58 7.97 15.23 -1.27
CA ASP A 58 7.53 16.61 -1.05
C ASP A 58 7.89 17.53 -2.25
N VAL A 59 8.93 17.16 -3.01
CA VAL A 59 9.45 17.91 -4.16
C VAL A 59 9.87 16.93 -5.26
N ILE A 60 9.43 17.18 -6.48
CA ILE A 60 9.83 16.45 -7.69
C ILE A 60 10.73 17.35 -8.53
N ILE A 61 11.87 16.82 -8.98
CA ILE A 61 12.78 17.50 -9.90
C ILE A 61 12.75 16.75 -11.23
N THR A 62 12.41 17.45 -12.32
CA THR A 62 12.34 16.86 -13.68
C THR A 62 13.14 17.69 -14.66
N GLY A 63 13.54 17.08 -15.79
CA GLY A 63 14.06 17.85 -16.92
C GLY A 63 12.97 18.73 -17.56
N ILE A 64 13.39 19.70 -18.36
CA ILE A 64 12.48 20.63 -19.06
C ILE A 64 11.68 19.83 -20.10
N ALA A 65 10.35 19.94 -20.04
CA ALA A 65 9.44 19.23 -20.93
C ALA A 65 8.52 20.19 -21.69
N GLU A 66 8.14 19.81 -22.90
CA GLU A 66 7.26 20.60 -23.78
C GLU A 66 5.76 20.47 -23.43
N GLY A 67 5.41 19.68 -22.39
CA GLY A 67 4.03 19.41 -21.98
C GLY A 67 3.90 19.14 -20.48
N PRO A 68 2.67 18.92 -19.98
CA PRO A 68 2.43 18.65 -18.56
C PRO A 68 3.18 17.39 -18.11
N VAL A 69 4.04 17.56 -17.10
CA VAL A 69 4.88 16.49 -16.56
C VAL A 69 4.12 15.72 -15.48
N SER A 70 4.05 14.41 -15.63
CA SER A 70 3.52 13.47 -14.65
C SER A 70 4.62 12.53 -14.15
N LEU A 71 4.37 11.82 -13.05
CA LEU A 71 5.24 10.75 -12.54
C LEU A 71 5.49 9.65 -13.58
N PHE A 72 4.57 9.50 -14.53
CA PHE A 72 4.65 8.52 -15.61
C PHE A 72 5.22 9.10 -16.91
N GLY A 73 5.82 10.29 -16.87
CA GLY A 73 6.37 10.99 -18.02
C GLY A 73 5.47 12.11 -18.54
N VAL A 74 5.74 12.54 -19.77
CA VAL A 74 4.98 13.59 -20.44
C VAL A 74 3.85 12.99 -21.28
N SER A 75 2.61 13.40 -21.00
CA SER A 75 1.46 13.08 -21.84
C SER A 75 1.47 14.02 -23.05
N SER A 76 1.72 13.49 -24.24
CA SER A 76 1.55 14.21 -25.51
C SER A 76 0.35 13.65 -26.27
N ALA A 77 -0.31 14.50 -27.05
CA ALA A 77 -1.47 14.14 -27.88
C ALA A 77 -1.21 12.99 -28.88
N GLY A 78 0.06 12.58 -29.06
CA GLY A 78 0.48 11.46 -29.90
C GLY A 78 1.11 10.25 -29.19
N GLY A 79 1.11 10.20 -27.84
CA GLY A 79 1.69 9.09 -27.06
C GLY A 79 2.62 9.54 -25.92
N ILE A 80 3.39 8.59 -25.37
CA ILE A 80 4.42 8.86 -24.35
C ILE A 80 5.56 9.62 -25.03
N ALA A 81 5.60 10.93 -24.89
CA ALA A 81 6.73 11.73 -25.37
C ALA A 81 7.99 11.39 -24.56
N LYS A 82 9.17 11.60 -25.16
CA LYS A 82 10.46 11.23 -24.56
C LYS A 82 10.61 11.92 -23.20
N THR A 83 10.70 11.14 -22.12
CA THR A 83 10.83 11.69 -20.77
C THR A 83 12.11 12.52 -20.70
N PRO A 84 12.03 13.81 -20.33
CA PRO A 84 13.22 14.66 -20.25
C PRO A 84 14.20 14.10 -19.23
N VAL A 85 15.44 13.87 -19.66
CA VAL A 85 16.52 13.46 -18.76
C VAL A 85 17.02 14.68 -18.00
N LEU A 86 17.23 14.52 -16.69
CA LEU A 86 17.80 15.57 -15.87
C LEU A 86 19.29 15.72 -16.21
N PRO A 87 19.75 16.90 -16.69
CA PRO A 87 21.16 17.12 -16.94
C PRO A 87 21.95 17.08 -15.63
N ASP A 88 23.20 16.62 -15.67
CA ASP A 88 24.10 16.53 -14.49
C ASP A 88 23.50 15.77 -13.29
N TYR A 89 22.74 14.70 -13.54
CA TYR A 89 22.04 13.90 -12.52
C TYR A 89 22.89 13.58 -11.27
N GLU A 90 24.13 13.10 -11.45
CA GLU A 90 25.03 12.76 -10.34
C GLU A 90 25.41 13.95 -9.45
N LYS A 91 25.62 15.12 -10.08
CA LYS A 91 25.95 16.36 -9.37
C LYS A 91 24.77 16.84 -8.56
N ILE A 92 23.57 16.78 -9.14
CA ILE A 92 22.31 17.16 -8.46
C ILE A 92 22.02 16.19 -7.31
N LEU A 93 22.20 14.88 -7.53
CA LEU A 93 21.98 13.87 -6.50
C LEU A 93 22.92 14.08 -5.30
N THR A 94 24.20 14.32 -5.56
CA THR A 94 25.22 14.57 -4.52
C THR A 94 24.94 15.87 -3.76
N PHE A 95 24.59 16.94 -4.49
CA PHE A 95 24.22 18.22 -3.88
C PHE A 95 22.99 18.05 -2.96
N THR A 96 21.96 17.37 -3.43
CA THR A 96 20.69 17.21 -2.71
C THR A 96 20.85 16.33 -1.46
N LYS A 97 21.67 15.28 -1.52
CA LYS A 97 21.99 14.43 -0.35
C LYS A 97 22.74 15.19 0.76
N ASN A 98 23.50 16.22 0.41
CA ASN A 98 24.30 17.00 1.36
C ASN A 98 23.53 18.18 1.98
N LEU A 99 22.29 18.44 1.57
CA LEU A 99 21.46 19.50 2.15
C LEU A 99 20.89 19.06 3.50
N LYS A 100 21.15 19.86 4.54
CA LYS A 100 20.72 19.60 5.93
C LYS A 100 19.20 19.42 6.12
N HIS A 101 18.40 19.94 5.19
CA HIS A 101 16.93 19.90 5.24
C HIS A 101 16.32 18.79 4.37
N VAL A 102 17.14 17.96 3.73
CA VAL A 102 16.66 16.84 2.90
C VAL A 102 16.73 15.55 3.71
N SER A 103 15.57 14.95 3.96
CA SER A 103 15.46 13.71 4.74
C SER A 103 15.82 12.46 3.93
N ALA A 104 15.37 12.41 2.67
CA ALA A 104 15.64 11.30 1.76
C ALA A 104 15.68 11.80 0.32
N VAL A 105 16.49 11.15 -0.51
CA VAL A 105 16.55 11.38 -1.95
C VAL A 105 16.39 10.05 -2.66
N THR A 106 15.52 10.02 -3.65
CA THR A 106 15.21 8.88 -4.49
C THR A 106 15.17 9.34 -5.94
N GLY A 107 15.63 8.49 -6.85
CA GLY A 107 15.71 8.80 -8.27
C GLY A 107 16.00 7.55 -9.08
N MET A 108 15.45 7.49 -10.28
CA MET A 108 15.83 6.51 -11.28
C MET A 108 16.65 7.24 -12.35
N ALA A 109 17.85 6.74 -12.60
CA ALA A 109 18.69 7.18 -13.72
C ALA A 109 18.17 6.59 -15.03
#